data_AF-A0AAW6J6L3-F1
#
_entry.id   AF-A0AAW6J6L3-F1
#
_cell.length_a   1.000
_cell.length_b   1.000
_cell.length_c   1.000
_cell.angle_alpha   90.00
_cell.angle_beta   90.00
_cell.angle_gamma   90.00
#
_symmetry.space_group_name_H-M   'P 1'
#
loop_
_entity.id
_entity.type
_entity.pdbx_description
1 polymer ?
#
loop_
_entity_poly.entity_id
_entity_poly.type
_entity_poly.pdbx_seq_one_letter_code
_entity_poly.pdbx_strand_id
1 'polypeptide(L)'
;ISMDATQLPELPQGEFYWRDLIGMSVLTDKGYNLGTVDDLMETGSNDVLVVKANSKDAFGQSERLIPFLTDSVIKDVKYDVKEITVDWDPGF
;
A
#
# COMPACT_ATOMS: atom_id res chain seq x y z
N ILE A 1 -29.72 9.46 22.59
CA ILE A 1 -29.17 8.10 22.43
C ILE A 1 -27.78 8.31 21.85
N SER A 2 -26.77 8.25 22.72
CA SER A 2 -25.36 8.37 22.39
C SER A 2 -24.93 7.07 21.72
N MET A 3 -24.49 7.14 20.46
CA MET A 3 -23.92 6.00 19.78
C MET A 3 -22.43 5.92 20.14
N ASP A 4 -22.09 4.90 20.91
CA ASP A 4 -20.73 4.55 21.27
C ASP A 4 -19.94 4.17 20.01
N ALA A 5 -18.84 4.88 19.77
CA ALA A 5 -17.93 4.71 18.63
C ALA A 5 -17.06 3.43 18.72
N THR A 6 -17.63 2.33 19.21
CA THR A 6 -16.91 1.07 19.52
C THR A 6 -17.47 -0.16 18.81
N GLN A 7 -18.42 0.00 17.89
CA GLN A 7 -18.86 -1.08 16.99
C GLN A 7 -18.59 -0.68 15.53
N LEU A 8 -17.34 -0.40 15.19
CA LEU A 8 -16.93 -0.57 13.80
C LEU A 8 -17.25 -2.03 13.46
N PRO A 9 -18.18 -2.30 12.51
CA PRO A 9 -18.45 -3.65 12.10
C PRO A 9 -17.12 -4.27 11.68
N GLU A 10 -16.93 -5.54 12.03
CA GLU A 10 -15.86 -6.38 11.50
C GLU A 10 -16.06 -6.43 9.98
N LEU A 11 -15.54 -5.40 9.30
CA LEU A 11 -15.57 -5.30 7.86
C LEU A 11 -14.90 -6.57 7.34
N PRO A 12 -15.50 -7.28 6.37
CA PRO A 12 -14.91 -8.48 5.83
C PRO A 12 -13.47 -8.15 5.45
N GLN A 13 -12.55 -8.91 6.04
CA GLN A 13 -11.11 -8.84 5.90
C GLN A 13 -10.73 -8.52 4.44
N GLY A 14 -10.57 -7.24 4.10
CA GLY A 14 -10.56 -6.78 2.70
C GLY A 14 -10.89 -5.28 2.53
N GLU A 15 -11.83 -4.75 3.31
CA GLU A 15 -12.06 -3.29 3.43
C GLU A 15 -11.08 -2.67 4.45
N PHE A 16 -9.79 -2.99 4.34
CA PHE A 16 -8.79 -2.12 4.94
C PHE A 16 -9.03 -0.71 4.40
N TYR A 17 -8.83 0.32 5.22
CA TYR A 17 -8.99 1.70 4.80
C TYR A 17 -7.96 1.99 3.69
N TRP A 18 -8.31 1.74 2.42
CA TRP A 18 -7.44 2.02 1.27
C TRP A 18 -7.01 3.49 1.28
N ARG A 19 -7.91 4.36 1.76
CA ARG A 19 -7.68 5.78 2.02
C ARG A 19 -6.60 6.07 3.05
N ASP A 20 -6.34 5.15 3.98
CA ASP A 20 -5.27 5.25 4.98
C ASP A 20 -3.92 4.84 4.38
N LEU A 21 -3.93 3.92 3.42
CA LEU A 21 -2.74 3.51 2.66
C LEU A 21 -2.26 4.59 1.69
N ILE A 22 -3.17 5.41 1.16
CA ILE A 22 -2.81 6.55 0.30
C ILE A 22 -1.91 7.52 1.09
N GLY A 23 -0.76 7.84 0.50
CA GLY A 23 0.28 8.67 1.12
C GLY A 23 1.27 7.89 1.99
N MET A 24 1.15 6.57 2.11
CA MET A 24 2.17 5.74 2.77
C MET A 24 3.40 5.53 1.88
N SER A 25 4.57 5.48 2.50
CA SER A 25 5.82 5.15 1.80
C SER A 25 5.92 3.64 1.63
N VAL A 26 6.24 3.19 0.42
CA VAL A 26 6.38 1.77 0.11
C VAL A 26 7.86 1.43 0.02
N LEU A 27 8.32 0.57 0.91
CA LEU A 27 9.70 0.12 1.00
C LEU A 27 9.79 -1.36 0.68
N THR A 28 10.88 -1.78 0.07
CA THR A 28 11.16 -3.19 -0.12
C THR A 28 11.72 -3.83 1.15
N ASP A 29 11.70 -5.16 1.26
CA ASP A 29 12.47 -5.92 2.27
C ASP A 29 13.96 -5.52 2.32
N LYS A 30 14.51 -5.06 1.18
CA LYS A 30 15.89 -4.57 1.06
C LYS A 30 16.07 -3.13 1.55
N GLY A 31 15.02 -2.49 2.07
CA GLY A 31 15.01 -1.08 2.49
C GLY A 31 15.04 -0.09 1.32
N TYR A 32 14.75 -0.53 0.09
CA TYR A 32 14.64 0.38 -1.06
C TYR A 32 13.28 1.05 -1.06
N ASN A 33 13.25 2.38 -1.05
CA ASN A 33 12.00 3.12 -1.14
C ASN A 33 11.51 3.14 -2.61
N LEU A 34 10.44 2.41 -2.88
CA LEU A 34 9.80 2.35 -4.19
C LEU A 34 9.06 3.65 -4.54
N GLY A 35 8.64 4.39 -3.51
CA GLY A 35 7.87 5.61 -3.65
C GLY A 35 6.76 5.72 -2.62
N THR A 36 5.74 6.49 -2.96
CA THR A 36 4.59 6.72 -2.08
C THR A 36 3.33 6.26 -2.79
N VAL A 37 2.41 5.62 -2.07
CA VAL A 37 1.09 5.25 -2.59
C VAL A 37 0.36 6.54 -2.99
N ASP A 38 0.08 6.69 -4.28
CA ASP A 38 -0.67 7.81 -4.85
C ASP A 38 -2.15 7.45 -4.95
N ASP A 39 -2.45 6.23 -5.38
CA ASP A 39 -3.82 5.76 -5.59
C ASP A 39 -3.94 4.23 -5.43
N LEU A 40 -5.17 3.70 -5.46
CA LEU A 40 -5.44 2.26 -5.48
C LEU A 40 -6.43 1.94 -6.60
N MET A 41 -6.03 1.04 -7.47
CA MET A 41 -6.85 0.53 -8.57
C MET A 41 -7.43 -0.84 -8.20
N GLU A 42 -8.75 -0.91 -8.03
CA GLU A 42 -9.47 -2.17 -7.88
C GLU A 42 -9.66 -2.81 -9.26
N THR A 43 -9.08 -3.98 -9.50
CA THR A 43 -9.21 -4.69 -10.78
C THR A 43 -10.33 -5.75 -10.77
N GLY A 44 -11.19 -5.73 -9.75
CA GLY A 44 -12.31 -6.66 -9.55
C GLY A 44 -11.90 -8.05 -9.04
N SER A 45 -10.63 -8.45 -9.18
CA SER A 45 -10.08 -9.69 -8.59
C SER A 45 -9.09 -9.43 -7.46
N ASN A 46 -8.24 -8.41 -7.62
CA ASN A 46 -7.28 -7.97 -6.60
C ASN A 46 -7.11 -6.45 -6.68
N ASP A 47 -6.78 -5.86 -5.55
CA ASP A 47 -6.41 -4.45 -5.47
C ASP A 47 -4.97 -4.24 -5.93
N VAL A 48 -4.72 -3.12 -6.61
CA VAL A 48 -3.40 -2.73 -7.10
C VAL A 48 -3.06 -1.37 -6.52
N LEU A 49 -2.02 -1.30 -5.69
CA LEU A 49 -1.43 -0.06 -5.22
C LEU A 49 -0.76 0.66 -6.39
N VAL A 50 -1.16 1.90 -6.63
CA VAL A 50 -0.47 2.81 -7.54
C VAL A 50 0.56 3.57 -6.71
N VAL A 51 1.82 3.16 -6.82
CA VAL A 51 2.95 3.76 -6.10
C VAL A 51 3.68 4.70 -7.04
N LYS A 52 3.70 5.99 -6.69
CA LYS A 52 4.42 6.99 -7.45
C LYS A 52 5.88 6.98 -7.06
N ALA A 53 6.73 6.62 -8.01
CA ALA A 53 8.16 6.65 -7.84
C ALA A 53 8.66 8.11 -7.83
N ASN A 54 9.73 8.36 -7.08
CA ASN A 54 10.31 9.71 -7.03
C ASN A 54 11.01 10.05 -8.35
N SER A 55 11.14 11.34 -8.70
CA SER A 55 11.87 11.77 -9.92
C SER A 55 13.36 11.38 -9.95
N LYS A 56 13.89 10.85 -8.83
CA LYS A 56 15.25 10.30 -8.69
C LYS A 56 15.25 8.78 -8.64
N ASP A 57 14.16 8.12 -9.01
CA ASP A 57 14.10 6.67 -8.99
C ASP A 57 15.15 6.09 -9.94
N ALA A 58 15.89 5.09 -9.43
CA ALA A 58 17.02 4.50 -10.15
C ALA A 58 16.61 3.82 -11.45
N PHE A 59 15.33 3.48 -11.61
CA PHE A 59 14.78 2.77 -12.76
C PHE A 59 14.05 3.69 -13.73
N GLY A 60 13.95 5.00 -13.44
CA GLY A 60 13.26 5.96 -14.30
C GLY A 60 11.76 5.69 -14.47
N GLN A 61 11.16 4.93 -13.55
CA GLN A 61 9.72 4.70 -13.53
C GLN A 61 9.01 5.91 -12.92
N SER A 62 7.87 6.30 -13.49
CA SER A 62 7.03 7.38 -12.95
C SER A 62 6.08 6.87 -11.87
N GLU A 63 5.55 5.66 -12.08
CA GLU A 63 4.57 5.00 -11.24
C GLU A 63 4.76 3.48 -11.34
N ARG A 64 4.36 2.77 -10.31
CA ARG A 64 4.51 1.33 -10.13
C ARG A 64 3.17 0.77 -9.69
N LEU A 65 2.74 -0.31 -10.33
CA LEU A 65 1.49 -0.98 -10.04
C LEU A 65 1.78 -2.24 -9.22
N ILE A 66 1.59 -2.15 -7.91
CA ILE A 66 1.93 -3.23 -6.97
C ILE A 66 0.64 -3.90 -6.50
N PRO A 67 0.39 -5.17 -6.88
CA PRO A 67 -0.78 -5.89 -6.41
C PRO A 67 -0.73 -6.03 -4.88
N PHE A 68 -1.81 -5.63 -4.20
CA PHE A 68 -1.93 -5.65 -2.75
C PHE A 68 -2.23 -7.06 -2.25
N LEU A 69 -1.24 -7.94 -2.34
CA LEU A 69 -1.34 -9.32 -1.87
C LEU A 69 -0.71 -9.43 -0.49
N THR A 70 -1.53 -9.49 0.57
CA THR A 70 -1.04 -9.61 1.95
C THR A 70 -0.28 -10.91 2.25
N ASP A 71 -0.49 -11.96 1.46
CA ASP A 71 0.19 -13.25 1.61
C ASP A 71 1.53 -13.32 0.86
N SER A 72 1.65 -12.58 -0.27
CA SER A 72 2.77 -12.75 -1.19
C SER A 72 3.62 -11.49 -1.40
N VAL A 73 3.02 -10.30 -1.34
CA VAL A 73 3.68 -9.03 -1.69
C VAL A 73 3.84 -8.14 -0.47
N ILE A 74 2.82 -7.96 0.36
CA ILE A 74 2.91 -7.14 1.57
C ILE A 74 3.55 -7.97 2.69
N LYS A 75 4.67 -7.50 3.23
CA LYS A 75 5.38 -8.13 4.34
C LYS A 75 4.94 -7.58 5.69
N ASP A 76 4.83 -6.26 5.78
CA ASP A 76 4.53 -5.55 7.03
C ASP A 76 3.91 -4.18 6.73
N VAL A 77 2.99 -3.72 7.57
CA VAL A 77 2.35 -2.40 7.44
C VAL A 77 2.48 -1.66 8.75
N LYS A 78 3.23 -0.56 8.75
CA LYS A 78 3.47 0.29 9.91
C LYS A 78 2.68 1.59 9.79
N TYR A 79 1.53 1.62 10.45
CA TYR A 79 0.66 2.79 10.48
C TYR A 79 1.26 3.99 11.24
N ASP A 80 2.10 3.75 12.26
CA ASP A 80 2.72 4.80 13.07
C ASP A 80 3.60 5.75 12.24
N VAL A 81 4.36 5.17 11.31
CA VAL A 81 5.29 5.87 10.42
C VAL A 81 4.76 5.99 8.98
N LYS A 82 3.57 5.44 8.69
CA LYS A 82 2.98 5.36 7.34
C LYS A 82 3.92 4.70 6.33
N GLU A 83 4.45 3.54 6.70
CA GLU A 83 5.37 2.76 5.88
C GLU A 83 4.82 1.36 5.60
N ILE A 84 4.90 0.92 4.35
CA ILE A 84 4.48 -0.40 3.89
C ILE A 84 5.73 -1.12 3.42
N THR A 85 6.07 -2.25 4.06
CA THR A 85 7.14 -3.12 3.61
C THR A 85 6.56 -4.14 2.65
N VAL A 86 7.09 -4.19 1.43
CA VAL A 86 6.68 -5.13 0.39
C VAL A 86 7.87 -5.94 -0.13
N ASP A 87 7.61 -7.12 -0.64
CA ASP A 87 8.57 -7.88 -1.43
C ASP A 87 8.24 -7.65 -2.90
N TRP A 88 8.73 -6.53 -3.44
CA TRP A 88 8.52 -6.16 -4.84
C TRP A 88 9.84 -5.74 -5.46
N ASP A 89 10.06 -6.13 -6.72
CA ASP A 89 11.28 -5.78 -7.43
C ASP A 89 11.17 -4.38 -8.04
N PRO A 90 12.10 -3.46 -7.74
CA PRO A 90 12.08 -2.10 -8.27
C PRO A 90 12.41 -2.04 -9.78
N GLY A 91 12.80 -3.14 -10.42
CA GLY A 91 13.06 -3.20 -11.86
C GLY A 91 11.88 -3.68 -12.71
N PHE A 92 10.81 -4.17 -12.08
CA PHE A 92 9.59 -4.64 -12.75
C PHE A 92 8.66 -3.46 -13.09
#